data_AF-A0A7J2Y9W9-F1
#
_entry.id   AF-A0A7J2Y9W9-F1
#
_cell.length_a   1.000
_cell.length_b   1.000
_cell.length_c   1.000
_cell.angle_alpha   90.00
_cell.angle_beta   90.00
_cell.angle_gamma   90.00
#
_symmetry.space_group_name_H-M   'P 1'
#
loop_
_entity.id
_entity.type
_entity.pdbx_description
1 polymer ?
#
loop_
_entity_poly.entity_id
_entity_poly.type
_entity_poly.pdbx_seq_one_letter_code
_entity_poly.pdbx_strand_id
1 'polypeptide(L)' 'LAKLDDKIEVYPGHDYGSKPISTIGDEKKTNYVLKPRSKEEFLQFMQSDD' A
#
# COMPACT_ATOMS: atom_id res chain seq x y z
N LEU A 1 -3.68 7.66 8.18
CA LEU A 1 -3.82 6.21 7.91
C LEU A 1 -4.98 5.66 8.72
N ALA A 2 -5.84 4.84 8.11
CA ALA A 2 -6.87 4.12 8.85
C ALA A 2 -6.20 3.28 9.97
N LYS A 3 -6.78 3.31 11.17
CA LYS A 3 -6.22 2.62 12.36
C LYS A 3 -6.66 1.16 12.39
N LEU A 4 -6.27 0.41 11.37
CA LEU A 4 -6.46 -1.04 11.29
C LEU A 4 -5.30 -1.76 11.99
N ASP A 5 -5.63 -2.85 12.69
CA ASP A 5 -4.65 -3.75 13.30
C ASP A 5 -3.75 -4.37 12.23
N ASP A 6 -2.46 -4.47 12.52
CA ASP A 6 -1.45 -4.98 11.60
C ASP A 6 -1.67 -6.45 11.21
N LYS A 7 -2.41 -7.22 12.02
CA LYS A 7 -2.72 -8.63 11.78
C LYS A 7 -3.90 -8.84 10.82
N ILE A 8 -4.62 -7.79 10.45
CA ILE A 8 -5.74 -7.91 9.51
C ILE A 8 -5.20 -8.32 8.14
N GLU A 9 -5.74 -9.40 7.60
CA GLU A 9 -5.43 -9.89 6.27
C GLU A 9 -6.02 -8.97 5.19
N VAL A 10 -5.29 -8.82 4.10
CA VAL A 10 -5.67 -8.03 2.93
C VAL A 10 -5.88 -9.00 1.77
N TYR A 11 -7.12 -9.09 1.29
CA TYR A 11 -7.52 -9.84 0.11
C TYR A 11 -7.78 -8.85 -1.04
N PRO A 12 -6.86 -8.69 -2.01
CA PRO A 12 -7.04 -7.73 -3.09
C PRO A 12 -8.08 -8.21 -4.11
N GLY A 13 -8.75 -7.29 -4.79
CA GLY A 13 -9.70 -7.62 -5.86
C GLY A 13 -9.00 -8.09 -7.16
N HIS A 14 -7.76 -7.66 -7.38
CA HIS A 14 -6.90 -8.08 -8.47
C HIS A 14 -5.52 -8.41 -7.92
N ASP A 15 -4.92 -9.51 -8.37
CA ASP A 15 -3.54 -9.88 -8.07
C ASP A 15 -2.79 -10.17 -9.38
N TYR A 16 -1.82 -9.31 -9.70
CA TYR A 16 -0.89 -9.48 -10.81
C TYR A 16 0.51 -9.88 -10.32
N GLY A 17 0.67 -10.08 -9.01
CA GLY A 17 1.92 -10.41 -8.35
C GLY A 17 2.04 -11.90 -8.03
N SER A 18 2.98 -12.20 -7.12
CA SER A 18 3.28 -13.57 -6.69
C SER A 18 2.61 -13.97 -5.37
N LYS A 19 1.87 -13.06 -4.73
CA LYS A 19 1.25 -13.28 -3.42
C LYS A 19 -0.24 -12.96 -3.49
N PRO A 20 -1.12 -13.97 -3.31
CA PRO A 20 -2.57 -13.77 -3.42
C PRO A 20 -3.18 -13.01 -2.24
N ILE A 21 -2.45 -12.88 -1.12
CA ILE A 21 -2.89 -12.22 0.11
C ILE A 21 -1.71 -11.52 0.82
N SER A 22 -2.03 -10.54 1.67
CA SER A 22 -1.07 -9.81 2.53
C SER A 22 -1.68 -9.49 3.90
N THR A 23 -1.01 -8.65 4.71
CA THR A 23 -1.55 -8.09 5.96
C THR A 23 -1.40 -6.57 5.98
N ILE A 24 -2.22 -5.87 6.77
CA ILE A 24 -2.09 -4.42 6.97
C ILE A 24 -0.68 -4.04 7.44
N GLY A 25 -0.08 -4.85 8.32
CA GLY A 25 1.28 -4.64 8.81
C GLY A 25 2.33 -4.79 7.72
N ASP A 26 2.21 -5.79 6.86
CA ASP A 26 3.14 -6.01 5.74
C ASP A 26 3.05 -4.90 4.70
N GLU A 27 1.83 -4.47 4.37
CA GLU A 27 1.61 -3.35 3.45
C GLU A 27 2.21 -2.05 3.99
N LYS A 28 1.99 -1.71 5.27
CA LYS A 28 2.61 -0.52 5.89
C LYS A 28 4.14 -0.54 5.84
N LYS A 29 4.75 -1.72 5.97
CA LYS A 29 6.22 -1.88 6.02
C LYS A 29 6.86 -1.91 4.64
N THR A 30 6.20 -2.54 3.67
CA THR A 30 6.84 -2.94 2.41
C THR A 30 6.23 -2.31 1.17
N ASN A 31 4.97 -1.86 1.21
CA ASN A 31 4.31 -1.30 0.04
C ASN A 31 4.95 0.04 -0.36
N TYR A 32 5.50 0.08 -1.57
CA TYR A 32 6.17 1.25 -2.13
C TYR A 32 5.27 2.49 -2.20
N VAL A 33 3.97 2.31 -2.46
CA VAL A 33 2.97 3.39 -2.50
C VAL A 33 2.76 3.98 -1.10
N LEU A 34 2.84 3.16 -0.04
CA LEU A 34 2.61 3.60 1.35
C LEU A 34 3.84 4.21 2.05
N LYS A 35 4.99 4.31 1.37
CA LYS A 35 6.15 5.02 1.93
C LYS A 35 5.76 6.46 2.34
N PRO A 36 6.22 6.94 3.52
CA PRO A 36 5.88 8.28 4.00
C PRO A 36 6.27 9.37 2.99
N ARG A 37 5.31 10.22 2.66
CA ARG A 37 5.43 11.39 1.77
C ARG A 37 4.57 12.52 2.33
N SER A 38 4.90 13.76 2.00
CA SER A 38 3.95 14.87 2.11
C SER A 38 2.76 14.64 1.17
N LYS A 39 1.69 15.41 1.37
CA LYS A 39 0.51 15.33 0.50
C LYS A 39 0.86 15.67 -0.94
N GLU A 40 1.63 16.73 -1.15
CA GLU A 40 2.04 17.23 -2.46
C GLU A 40 2.95 16.21 -3.17
N GLU A 41 3.94 15.65 -2.48
CA GLU A 41 4.80 14.58 -3.03
C GLU A 41 4.00 13.33 -3.39
N PHE A 42 3.01 12.95 -2.57
CA PHE A 42 2.14 11.82 -2.88
C PHE A 42 1.29 12.09 -4.13
N LEU A 43 0.72 13.28 -4.26
CA LEU A 43 -0.05 13.67 -5.44
C LEU A 43 0.81 13.66 -6.70
N GLN A 44 2.04 14.16 -6.64
CA GLN A 44 2.99 14.09 -7.76
C GLN A 44 3.36 12.65 -8.10
N PHE A 45 3.65 11.82 -7.10
CA PHE A 45 3.95 10.40 -7.28
C PHE A 45 2.82 9.61 -7.95
N MET A 46 1.56 9.92 -7.64
CA MET A 46 0.42 9.25 -8.26
C MET A 46 0.05 9.82 -9.65
N GLN A 47 0.58 10.98 -10.02
CA GLN A 47 0.38 11.63 -11.31
C GLN A 47 1.50 11.37 -12.30
N SER A 48 2.68 10.92 -11.84
CA SER A 48 3.76 10.55 -12.75
C SER A 48 3.34 9.30 -13.53
N ASP A 49 3.15 9.48 -14.83
CA ASP A 49 2.98 8.40 -15.79
C ASP A 49 4.32 7.65 -15.92
N ASP A 50 4.44 6.51 -15.25
CA ASP A 50 5.25 5.39 -15.75
C ASP A 50 4.33 4.43 -16.53
#